data_AF-A0A0F2JKP3-F1
#
_entry.id   AF-A0A0F2JKP3-F1
#
_cell.length_a   1.000
_cell.length_b   1.000
_cell.length_c   1.000
_cell.angle_alpha   90.00
_cell.angle_beta   90.00
_cell.angle_gamma   90.00
#
_symmetry.space_group_name_H-M   'P 1'
#
loop_
_entity.id
_entity.type
_entity.pdbx_description
1 polymer ?
#
loop_
_entity_poly.entity_id
_entity_poly.type
_entity_poly.pdbx_seq_one_letter_code
_entity_poly.pdbx_strand_id
1 'polypeptide(L)' 'MKVKIFSSPDPRILEKEVNQWLQDNSWINVINLTQSTGTATVISLWYSEPNVPILG' A
#
# COMPACT_ATOMS: atom_id res chain seq x y z
N MET A 1 -6.37 -3.89 -11.67
CA MET A 1 -5.75 -4.28 -10.39
C MET A 1 -4.33 -3.76 -10.38
N LYS A 2 -3.93 -3.00 -9.36
CA LYS A 2 -2.59 -2.41 -9.23
C LYS A 2 -1.90 -3.01 -7.99
N VAL A 3 -0.57 -3.02 -7.99
CA VAL A 3 0.24 -3.49 -6.85
C VAL A 3 1.19 -2.37 -6.41
N LYS A 4 1.27 -2.15 -5.11
CA LYS A 4 2.24 -1.25 -4.48
C LYS A 4 3.13 -2.10 -3.58
N ILE A 5 4.44 -1.98 -3.75
CA ILE A 5 5.43 -2.72 -2.96
C ILE A 5 6.17 -1.71 -2.09
N PHE A 6 6.23 -2.01 -0.81
CA PHE A 6 7.01 -1.27 0.18
C PHE A 6 8.10 -2.20 0.69
N SER A 7 9.32 -1.72 0.79
CA SER A 7 10.44 -2.51 1.31
C SER A 7 11.37 -1.64 2.12
N SER A 8 11.65 -2.05 3.34
CA SER A 8 12.59 -1.36 4.21
C SER A 8 13.31 -2.36 5.12
N PRO A 9 14.61 -2.13 5.43
CA PRO A 9 15.30 -2.86 6.47
C PRO A 9 14.78 -2.50 7.88
N ASP A 10 14.20 -1.30 8.05
CA ASP A 10 13.58 -0.87 9.31
C ASP A 10 12.04 -0.94 9.20
N PRO A 11 11.38 -1.83 9.97
CA PRO A 11 9.93 -1.97 9.95
C PRO A 11 9.18 -0.72 10.42
N ARG A 12 9.78 0.15 11.23
CA ARG A 12 9.15 1.39 11.71
C ARG A 12 8.97 2.41 10.60
N ILE A 13 9.98 2.50 9.73
CA ILE A 13 9.94 3.35 8.53
C ILE A 13 8.87 2.81 7.58
N LEU A 14 8.82 1.49 7.41
CA LEU A 14 7.86 0.82 6.54
C LEU A 14 6.42 1.07 6.97
N GLU A 15 6.13 0.94 8.27
CA GLU A 15 4.80 1.21 8.82
C GLU A 15 4.36 2.65 8.55
N LYS A 16 5.25 3.62 8.77
CA LYS A 16 4.97 5.03 8.50
C LYS A 16 4.69 5.28 7.02
N GLU A 17 5.49 4.71 6.12
CA GLU A 17 5.32 4.88 4.67
C GLU A 17 4.02 4.26 4.16
N VAL A 18 3.69 3.05 4.62
CA VAL A 18 2.43 2.37 4.26
C VAL A 18 1.24 3.18 4.75
N ASN A 19 1.25 3.61 6.02
CA ASN A 19 0.16 4.40 6.60
C ASN A 19 -0.01 5.75 5.91
N GLN A 20 1.07 6.47 5.63
CA GLN A 20 1.00 7.73 4.90
C GLN A 20 0.40 7.54 3.51
N TRP A 21 0.86 6.52 2.78
CA TRP A 21 0.37 6.25 1.44
C TRP A 21 -1.12 5.85 1.44
N LEU A 22 -1.58 5.08 2.43
CA LEU A 22 -2.99 4.74 2.58
C LEU A 22 -3.86 5.95 2.93
N GLN A 23 -3.33 6.91 3.72
CA GLN A 23 -4.04 8.16 4.01
C GLN A 23 -4.17 9.05 2.78
N ASP A 24 -3.09 9.23 2.03
CA ASP A 24 -3.06 10.01 0.79
C ASP A 24 -3.98 9.40 -0.28
N ASN A 25 -4.13 8.07 -0.25
CA ASN A 25 -4.94 7.29 -1.18
C ASN A 25 -6.17 6.68 -0.50
N SER A 26 -6.79 7.38 0.46
CA SER A 26 -7.94 6.90 1.23
C SER A 26 -9.17 6.47 0.40
N TRP A 27 -9.20 6.87 -0.87
CA TRP A 27 -10.24 6.54 -1.83
C TRP A 27 -10.02 5.19 -2.53
N ILE A 28 -8.84 4.56 -2.44
CA ILE A 28 -8.59 3.25 -3.05
C ILE A 28 -9.22 2.13 -2.24
N ASN A 29 -9.59 1.05 -2.91
CA ASN A 29 -10.01 -0.18 -2.25
C ASN A 29 -8.84 -1.17 -2.19
N VAL A 30 -8.39 -1.50 -0.97
CA VAL A 30 -7.35 -2.51 -0.73
C VAL A 30 -7.95 -3.91 -0.87
N ILE A 31 -7.39 -4.71 -1.78
CA ILE A 31 -7.87 -6.05 -2.11
C ILE A 31 -7.13 -7.11 -1.28
N ASN A 32 -5.81 -6.97 -1.18
CA ASN A 32 -4.97 -7.95 -0.49
C ASN A 32 -3.70 -7.28 0.04
N LEU A 33 -3.19 -7.79 1.15
CA LEU A 33 -1.94 -7.37 1.77
C LEU A 33 -1.15 -8.62 2.15
N THR A 34 0.06 -8.74 1.63
CA THR A 34 1.00 -9.78 2.05
C THR A 34 2.28 -9.16 2.56
N GLN A 35 2.87 -9.81 3.55
CA GLN A 35 4.13 -9.39 4.15
C GLN A 35 5.10 -10.56 4.11
N SER A 36 6.34 -10.26 3.77
CA SER A 36 7.46 -11.19 3.89
C SER A 36 8.53 -10.56 4.77
N THR A 37 8.92 -11.27 5.82
CA THR A 37 9.97 -10.86 6.75
C THR A 37 11.17 -11.77 6.56
N GLY A 38 12.27 -11.19 6.07
CA GLY A 38 13.58 -11.83 5.98
C GLY A 38 14.67 -10.89 6.49
N THR A 39 15.72 -10.66 5.69
CA THR A 39 16.74 -9.64 5.99
C THR A 39 16.22 -8.21 5.88
N ALA A 40 15.14 -8.00 5.10
CA ALA A 40 14.36 -6.76 5.05
C ALA A 40 12.87 -7.13 5.07
N THR A 41 12.03 -6.21 5.58
CA THR A 41 10.58 -6.41 5.56
C THR A 41 10.03 -5.86 4.25
N VAL A 42 9.26 -6.69 3.55
CA VAL A 42 8.59 -6.33 2.29
C VAL A 42 7.09 -6.49 2.49
N ILE A 43 6.32 -5.45 2.14
CA ILE A 43 4.87 -5.45 2.12
C ILE A 43 4.40 -5.25 0.68
N SER A 44 3.58 -6.17 0.19
CA SER A 44 2.92 -6.07 -1.11
C SER A 44 1.43 -5.82 -0.89
N LEU A 45 0.93 -4.75 -1.50
CA LEU A 45 -0.46 -4.31 -1.38
C LEU A 45 -1.10 -4.30 -2.77
N TRP A 46 -2.15 -5.11 -2.93
CA TRP A 46 -3.00 -5.09 -4.11
C TRP A 46 -4.19 -4.17 -3.86
N TYR A 47 -4.45 -3.27 -4.79
CA TYR A 47 -5.55 -2.33 -4.69
C TYR A 47 -6.25 -2.12 -6.03
N SER A 48 -7.51 -1.69 -5.94
CA SER A 48 -8.30 -1.19 -7.05
C SER A 48 -8.67 0.26 -6.77
N GLU A 49 -8.54 1.08 -7.79
CA GLU A 49 -9.08 2.43 -7.80
C GLU A 49 -10.59 2.33 -8.07
N PRO A 50 -11.45 2.99 -7.28
CA PRO A 50 -12.87 3.04 -7.56
C PRO A 50 -13.11 3.72 -8.91
N ASN A 51 -14.01 3.14 -9.70
CA ASN A 51 -14.44 3.72 -10.97
C ASN A 51 -15.46 4.84 -10.69
N VAL A 52 -14.99 5.94 -10.12
CA VAL A 52 -15.82 7.14 -9.91
C VAL A 52 -15.78 7.99 -11.18
N PRO A 53 -16.94 8.37 -11.75
CA PRO A 53 -16.97 9.35 -12.83
C PRO A 53 -16.43 10.67 -12.28
N ILE A 54 -15.46 11.24 -13.01
CA ILE A 54 -14.90 12.55 -12.71
C ILE A 54 -16.06 13.55 -12.85
N LEU A 55 -16.50 14.14 -11.73
CA LEU A 55 -17.40 15.29 -11.78
C LEU A 55 -16.53 16.47 -12.22
N GLY A 56 -16.51 16.70 -13.54
CA GLY A 56 -15.88 17.86 -14.18
C GLY A 56 -16.66 19.14 -13.97
#